data_AF-A0A7S0AAB6-F1
#
_entry.id   AF-A0A7S0AAB6-F1
#
_cell.length_a   1.000
_cell.length_b   1.000
_cell.length_c   1.000
_cell.angle_alpha   90.00
_cell.angle_beta   90.00
_cell.angle_gamma   90.00
#
_symmetry.space_group_name_H-M   'P 1'
#
loop_
_entity.id
_entity.type
_entity.pdbx_description
1 polymer ?
#
loop_
_entity_poly.entity_id
_entity_poly.type
_entity_poly.pdbx_seq_one_letter_code
_entity_poly.pdbx_strand_id
1 'polypeptide(L)'
;RVGMIAGGTGLTPMLQIVRAAIREKGGTCKFRLIYANKAEDDILCRDLLDDLEWQSTGRFKVYYTLDFPPQGWKHRTGFVTREMIRECLPPPSDSTLARNLAALGYPSNSMVAF
;
A
#
# COMPACT_ATOMS: atom_id res chain seq x y z
N ARG A 1 8.48 8.87 5.97
CA ARG A 1 7.83 8.30 4.76
C ARG A 1 7.62 6.82 5.04
N VAL A 2 6.47 6.27 4.68
CA VAL A 2 6.09 4.89 4.99
C VAL A 2 5.59 4.22 3.71
N GLY A 3 6.21 3.10 3.34
CA GLY A 3 5.71 2.20 2.31
C GLY A 3 4.94 1.06 2.96
N MET A 4 3.80 0.70 2.38
CA MET A 4 2.90 -0.32 2.89
C MET A 4 2.50 -1.24 1.73
N ILE A 5 2.38 -2.53 2.03
CA ILE A 5 1.79 -3.51 1.13
C ILE A 5 0.75 -4.26 1.93
N ALA A 6 -0.44 -4.38 1.36
CA ALA A 6 -1.53 -5.17 1.92
C ALA A 6 -2.17 -6.02 0.82
N GLY A 7 -2.78 -7.13 1.21
CA GLY A 7 -3.63 -7.91 0.33
C GLY A 7 -4.87 -8.43 1.04
N GLY A 8 -6.00 -8.47 0.33
CA GLY A 8 -7.28 -8.91 0.88
C GLY A 8 -7.65 -8.18 2.17
N THR A 9 -7.91 -8.92 3.26
CA THR A 9 -8.32 -8.38 4.56
C THR A 9 -7.22 -7.65 5.34
N GLY A 10 -5.95 -7.73 4.90
CA GLY A 10 -4.81 -7.04 5.51
C GLY A 10 -4.88 -5.50 5.46
N LEU A 11 -5.90 -4.93 4.81
CA LEU A 11 -6.11 -3.49 4.69
C LEU A 11 -6.50 -2.80 6.02
N THR A 12 -7.22 -3.51 6.89
CA THR A 12 -7.86 -2.92 8.08
C THR A 12 -6.89 -2.22 9.05
N PRO A 13 -5.72 -2.80 9.44
CA PRO A 13 -4.75 -2.08 10.27
C PRO A 13 -4.15 -0.85 9.57
N MET A 14 -4.00 -0.88 8.24
CA MET A 14 -3.44 0.24 7.46
C MET A 14 -4.34 1.46 7.46
N LEU A 15 -5.65 1.25 7.32
CA LEU A 15 -6.63 2.33 7.29
C LEU A 15 -6.63 3.15 8.58
N GLN A 16 -6.44 2.52 9.74
CA GLN A 16 -6.39 3.25 11.02
C GLN A 16 -5.18 4.18 11.09
N ILE A 17 -3.99 3.68 10.69
CA ILE A 17 -2.75 4.45 10.70
C ILE A 17 -2.84 5.64 9.74
N VAL A 18 -3.28 5.39 8.50
CA VAL A 18 -3.38 6.43 7.47
C VAL A 18 -4.39 7.50 7.86
N ARG A 19 -5.56 7.13 8.39
CA ARG A 19 -6.59 8.09 8.84
C ARG A 19 -6.10 8.97 9.98
N ALA A 20 -5.42 8.39 10.97
CA ALA A 20 -4.85 9.14 12.08
C ALA A 20 -3.82 10.16 11.58
N ALA A 21 -2.89 9.72 10.72
CA ALA A 21 -1.84 10.58 10.21
C ALA A 21 -2.33 11.67 9.22
N ILE A 22 -3.39 11.39 8.45
CA ILE A 22 -4.00 12.40 7.57
C ILE A 22 -4.66 13.52 8.41
N ARG A 23 -5.26 13.19 9.56
CA ARG A 23 -5.97 14.17 10.40
C ARG A 23 -5.05 15.04 11.26
N GLU A 24 -3.79 14.65 11.44
CA GLU A 24 -2.81 15.41 12.20
C GLU A 24 -2.47 16.74 11.50
N LYS A 25 -2.80 17.87 12.15
CA LYS A 25 -2.45 19.20 11.65
C LYS A 25 -0.92 19.37 11.67
N GLY A 26 -0.35 19.74 10.53
CA GLY A 26 1.10 19.88 10.38
C GLY A 26 1.85 18.57 10.15
N GLY A 27 1.15 17.43 10.05
CA GLY A 27 1.76 16.13 9.78
C GLY A 27 2.47 16.10 8.42
N THR A 28 3.76 15.80 8.41
CA THR A 28 4.60 15.74 7.19
C THR A 28 4.79 14.32 6.65
N CYS A 29 4.30 13.30 7.38
CA CYS A 29 4.49 11.92 6.99
C CYS A 29 3.72 11.60 5.69
N LYS A 30 4.43 10.99 4.74
CA LYS A 30 3.86 10.49 3.48
C LYS A 30 3.78 8.98 3.49
N PHE A 31 2.65 8.46 3.06
CA PHE A 31 2.28 7.05 2.99
C PHE A 31 2.09 6.64 1.53
N ARG A 32 2.59 5.46 1.17
CA ARG A 32 2.39 4.82 -0.12
C ARG A 32 1.91 3.39 0.13
N LEU A 33 0.77 3.00 -0.45
CA LEU A 33 0.18 1.67 -0.30
C LEU A 33 0.14 0.97 -1.65
N ILE A 34 0.68 -0.25 -1.74
CA ILE A 34 0.31 -1.20 -2.79
C ILE A 34 -0.78 -2.11 -2.21
N TYR A 35 -1.96 -2.13 -2.82
CA TYR A 35 -3.07 -2.98 -2.40
C TYR A 35 -3.37 -4.03 -3.47
N ALA A 36 -3.13 -5.30 -3.11
CA ALA A 36 -3.22 -6.44 -4.00
C ALA A 36 -4.46 -7.29 -3.71
N ASN A 37 -5.30 -7.52 -4.71
CA ASN A 37 -6.52 -8.32 -4.58
C ASN A 37 -6.65 -9.28 -5.77
N LYS A 38 -7.54 -10.28 -5.69
CA LYS A 38 -7.74 -11.21 -6.81
C LYS A 38 -8.53 -10.56 -7.93
N ALA A 39 -9.70 -10.00 -7.64
CA ALA A 39 -10.55 -9.26 -8.57
C ALA A 39 -10.91 -7.87 -8.03
N GLU A 40 -11.52 -7.03 -8.88
CA GLU A 40 -11.92 -5.66 -8.49
C GLU A 40 -12.95 -5.66 -7.36
N ASP A 41 -13.88 -6.60 -7.36
CA ASP A 41 -14.91 -6.75 -6.32
C ASP A 41 -14.33 -7.19 -4.95
N ASP A 42 -13.10 -7.73 -4.93
CA ASP A 42 -12.41 -8.09 -3.70
C ASP A 42 -11.73 -6.88 -3.03
N ILE A 43 -11.69 -5.71 -3.68
CA ILE A 43 -11.08 -4.50 -3.13
C ILE A 43 -11.97 -3.96 -2.02
N LEU A 44 -11.57 -4.22 -0.78
CA LEU A 44 -12.28 -3.69 0.38
C LEU A 44 -12.06 -2.18 0.50
N CYS A 45 -13.13 -1.45 0.81
CA CYS A 45 -13.09 -0.03 1.14
C CYS A 45 -12.42 0.86 0.06
N ARG A 46 -12.57 0.52 -1.23
CA ARG A 46 -11.99 1.29 -2.33
C ARG A 46 -12.34 2.77 -2.28
N ASP A 47 -13.63 3.09 -2.18
CA ASP A 47 -14.10 4.49 -2.15
C ASP A 47 -13.46 5.27 -0.99
N LEU A 48 -13.32 4.64 0.18
CA LEU A 48 -12.65 5.24 1.32
C LEU A 48 -11.16 5.48 1.07
N LEU A 49 -10.47 4.55 0.40
CA LEU A 49 -9.06 4.71 0.06
C LEU A 49 -8.84 5.86 -0.93
N ASP A 50 -9.70 5.93 -1.94
CA ASP A 50 -9.65 6.96 -2.97
C ASP A 50 -9.98 8.34 -2.36
N ASP A 51 -10.96 8.41 -1.46
CA ASP A 51 -11.28 9.61 -0.68
C ASP A 51 -10.11 10.05 0.21
N LEU A 52 -9.46 9.09 0.89
CA LEU A 52 -8.30 9.40 1.73
C LEU A 52 -7.13 9.91 0.88
N GLU A 53 -6.91 9.35 -0.30
CA GLU A 53 -5.88 9.82 -1.22
C GLU A 53 -6.15 11.27 -1.61
N TRP A 54 -7.38 11.57 -2.03
CA TRP A 54 -7.83 12.91 -2.40
C TRP A 54 -7.66 13.92 -1.25
N GLN A 55 -8.16 13.58 -0.05
CA GLN A 55 -8.09 14.45 1.13
C GLN A 55 -6.67 14.68 1.65
N SER A 56 -5.76 13.75 1.41
CA SER A 56 -4.40 13.81 1.95
C SER A 56 -3.52 14.90 1.35
N THR A 57 -3.96 15.52 0.24
CA THR A 57 -3.20 16.51 -0.54
C THR A 57 -1.80 15.96 -0.93
N GLY A 58 -1.75 14.71 -1.36
CA GLY A 58 -0.53 14.01 -1.82
C GLY A 58 0.30 13.34 -0.72
N ARG A 59 -0.15 13.40 0.55
CA ARG A 59 0.49 12.67 1.65
C ARG A 59 0.18 11.18 1.62
N PHE A 60 -0.97 10.77 1.13
CA PHE A 60 -1.33 9.37 0.88
C PHE A 60 -1.43 9.11 -0.62
N LYS A 61 -1.07 7.90 -1.04
CA LYS A 61 -1.21 7.42 -2.41
C LYS A 61 -1.42 5.91 -2.34
N VAL A 62 -2.44 5.42 -3.04
CA VAL A 62 -2.71 4.00 -3.19
C VAL A 62 -2.46 3.56 -4.63
N TYR A 63 -1.93 2.35 -4.78
CA TYR A 63 -1.69 1.67 -6.04
C TYR A 63 -2.36 0.32 -5.97
N TYR A 64 -3.32 0.07 -6.86
CA TYR A 64 -4.02 -1.21 -6.92
C TYR A 64 -3.33 -2.17 -7.89
N THR A 65 -3.32 -3.46 -7.53
CA THR A 65 -2.95 -4.54 -8.44
C THR A 65 -3.92 -5.72 -8.31
N LEU A 66 -4.30 -6.31 -9.44
CA LEU A 66 -5.29 -7.40 -9.49
C LEU A 66 -4.74 -8.62 -10.23
N ASP A 67 -4.99 -9.83 -9.71
CA ASP A 67 -4.66 -11.08 -10.42
C ASP A 67 -5.54 -11.28 -11.65
N PHE A 68 -6.83 -10.95 -11.52
CA PHE A 68 -7.88 -11.10 -12.54
C PHE A 68 -8.59 -9.75 -12.77
N PRO A 69 -7.96 -8.80 -13.49
CA PRO A 69 -8.54 -7.50 -13.74
C PRO A 69 -9.70 -7.56 -14.74
N PRO A 70 -10.74 -6.73 -14.59
CA PRO A 70 -11.78 -6.60 -15.61
C PRO A 70 -11.28 -5.83 -16.84
N GLN A 71 -12.06 -5.88 -17.91
CA GLN A 71 -11.77 -5.11 -19.12
C GLN A 71 -11.72 -3.61 -18.80
N GLY A 72 -10.65 -2.94 -19.22
CA GLY A 72 -10.48 -1.49 -18.99
C GLY A 72 -9.84 -1.13 -17.66
N TRP A 73 -9.34 -2.09 -16.88
CA TRP A 73 -8.56 -1.84 -15.67
C TRP A 73 -7.35 -0.95 -15.96
N LYS A 74 -7.24 0.17 -15.23
CA LYS A 74 -6.21 1.21 -15.45
C LYS A 74 -5.01 1.10 -14.52
N HIS A 75 -5.03 0.17 -13.57
CA HIS A 75 -3.95 -0.01 -12.61
C HIS A 75 -3.10 -1.25 -12.97
N ARG A 76 -2.30 -1.72 -12.02
CA ARG A 76 -1.36 -2.83 -12.24
C ARG A 76 -2.09 -4.18 -12.23
N THR A 77 -1.43 -5.18 -12.78
CA THR A 77 -1.98 -6.55 -12.90
C THR A 77 -0.95 -7.56 -12.41
N GLY A 78 -1.45 -8.61 -11.74
CA GLY A 78 -0.69 -9.70 -11.17
C GLY A 78 -0.17 -9.42 -9.75
N PHE A 79 0.61 -10.38 -9.26
CA PHE A 79 1.26 -10.29 -7.95
C PHE A 79 2.22 -9.09 -7.86
N VAL A 80 2.43 -8.63 -6.62
CA VAL A 80 3.36 -7.54 -6.36
C VAL A 80 4.79 -7.96 -6.73
N THR A 81 5.42 -7.21 -7.63
CA THR A 81 6.80 -7.46 -8.07
C THR A 81 7.79 -6.47 -7.46
N ARG A 82 9.09 -6.79 -7.59
CA ARG A 82 10.18 -5.92 -7.16
C ARG A 82 10.14 -4.57 -7.87
N GLU A 83 9.74 -4.55 -9.13
CA GLU A 83 9.60 -3.35 -9.96
C GLU A 83 8.47 -2.47 -9.42
N MET A 84 7.31 -3.07 -9.11
CA MET A 84 6.19 -2.34 -8.50
C MET A 84 6.60 -1.70 -7.17
N ILE A 85 7.33 -2.43 -6.32
CA ILE A 85 7.85 -1.92 -5.04
C ILE A 85 8.77 -0.72 -5.27
N ARG A 86 9.73 -0.84 -6.20
CA ARG A 86 10.68 0.24 -6.51
C ARG A 86 9.99 1.50 -7.05
N GLU A 87 8.96 1.34 -7.87
CA GLU A 87 8.24 2.46 -8.49
C GLU A 87 7.23 3.11 -7.54
N CYS A 88 6.57 2.34 -6.68
CA CYS A 88 5.43 2.81 -5.88
C CYS A 88 5.81 3.18 -4.44
N LEU A 89 6.83 2.53 -3.87
CA LEU A 89 7.19 2.71 -2.46
C LEU A 89 8.46 3.55 -2.30
N PRO A 90 8.64 4.25 -1.17
CA PRO A 90 9.89 4.93 -0.87
C PRO A 90 11.06 3.93 -0.81
N PRO A 91 12.28 4.34 -1.22
CA PRO A 91 13.45 3.49 -1.09
C PRO A 91 13.70 3.15 0.39
N PRO A 92 14.23 1.96 0.67
CA PRO A 92 14.55 1.58 2.04
C PRO A 92 15.62 2.48 2.65
N SER A 93 15.52 2.72 3.96
CA SER A 93 16.52 3.47 4.74
C SER A 93 16.96 2.68 5.97
N ASP A 94 18.10 3.04 6.55
CA ASP A 94 18.72 2.32 7.69
C ASP A 94 17.84 2.23 8.95
N SER A 95 16.80 3.07 9.05
CA SER A 95 15.80 3.10 10.13
C SER A 95 14.50 2.32 9.86
N THR A 96 14.49 1.39 8.90
CA THR A 96 13.27 0.68 8.49
C THR A 96 12.91 -0.48 9.44
N LEU A 97 11.76 -0.39 10.12
CA LEU A 97 11.20 -1.47 10.94
C LEU A 97 10.35 -2.42 10.09
N ALA A 98 10.89 -3.58 9.71
CA ALA A 98 10.14 -4.62 9.01
C ALA A 98 9.46 -5.56 10.03
N ARG A 99 8.12 -5.65 10.02
CA ARG A 99 7.37 -6.63 10.81
C ARG A 99 6.78 -7.67 9.85
N ASN A 100 7.38 -8.87 9.85
CA ASN A 100 7.00 -10.13 9.19
C ASN A 100 7.16 -10.27 7.66
N LEU A 101 8.37 -10.66 7.25
CA LEU A 101 8.64 -11.34 5.96
C LEU A 101 9.43 -12.66 6.12
N ALA A 102 9.77 -13.06 7.34
CA ALA A 102 10.58 -14.25 7.62
C ALA A 102 9.91 -15.58 7.25
N ALA A 103 8.59 -15.61 7.01
CA ALA A 103 7.86 -16.84 6.68
C ALA A 103 7.90 -17.23 5.19
N LEU A 104 8.45 -16.39 4.29
CA LEU A 104 8.38 -16.60 2.83
C LEU A 104 9.76 -16.67 2.12
N GLY A 105 10.86 -16.75 2.87
CA GLY A 105 12.19 -17.03 2.29
C GLY A 105 12.78 -15.90 1.42
N TYR A 106 12.30 -14.65 1.56
CA TYR A 106 12.87 -13.51 0.84
C TYR A 106 14.14 -12.97 1.54
N PRO A 107 15.23 -12.69 0.79
CA PRO A 107 16.45 -12.13 1.37
C PRO A 107 16.19 -10.73 1.93
N SER A 108 16.86 -10.42 3.04
CA SER A 108 16.76 -9.21 3.85
C SER A 108 17.04 -7.93 3.08
N ASN A 109 16.09 -7.49 2.25
CA ASN A 109 16.04 -6.15 1.67
C ASN A 109 14.59 -5.64 1.81
N SER A 110 14.30 -5.23 3.04
CA SER A 110 13.61 -3.99 3.40
C SER A 110 12.24 -3.71 2.77
N MET A 111 11.17 -4.01 3.53
CA MET A 111 9.79 -3.66 3.20
C MET A 111 8.90 -3.81 4.45
N VAL A 112 7.98 -2.87 4.69
CA VAL A 112 6.93 -3.02 5.71
C VAL A 112 5.69 -3.57 5.02
N ALA A 113 5.51 -4.87 5.10
CA ALA A 113 4.26 -5.55 4.76
C ALA A 113 3.49 -5.80 6.07
N PHE A 114 2.16 -5.67 6.07
CA PHE A 114 1.34 -6.31 7.11
C PHE A 114 0.30 -7.20 6.45
#